data_AF-A0A2V8SDD1-F1
#
_entry.id   AF-A0A2V8SDD1-F1
#
_cell.length_a   1.000
_cell.length_b   1.000
_cell.length_c   1.000
_cell.angle_alpha   90.00
_cell.angle_beta   90.00
_cell.angle_gamma   90.00
#
_symmetry.space_group_name_H-M   'P 1'
#
loop_
_entity.id
_entity.type
_entity.pdbx_description
1 polymer ?
#
loop_
_entity_poly.entity_id
_entity_poly.type
_entity_poly.pdbx_seq_one_letter_code
_entity_poly.pdbx_strand_id
1 'polypeptide(L)'
;MTYRELLTRNANVRRLWTGQVVSEIGDWLNNIAVLALALELAGPGHEGRAIAVYAIARHLPLFLFGPVAGVVVDRIDRRRVMIAADVLRAALALGFLFAAKFSSLALVYAVGASLFSVSAFFNAAKRATIPIITNDA
;
A
#
# COMPACT_ATOMS: atom_id res chain seq x y z
N MET A 1 -29.09 -10.07 -2.44
CA MET A 1 -28.04 -10.86 -1.76
C MET A 1 -27.53 -10.08 -0.58
N THR A 2 -27.47 -10.69 0.59
CA THR A 2 -26.99 -10.05 1.82
C THR A 2 -25.46 -10.17 1.89
N TYR A 3 -24.76 -9.19 2.46
CA TYR A 3 -23.27 -9.15 2.51
C TYR A 3 -22.64 -10.42 3.11
N ARG A 4 -23.33 -11.04 4.09
CA ARG A 4 -22.94 -12.32 4.70
C ARG A 4 -22.97 -13.49 3.70
N GLU A 5 -23.92 -13.49 2.76
CA GLU A 5 -24.08 -14.58 1.78
C GLU A 5 -22.96 -14.56 0.73
N LEU A 6 -22.52 -13.37 0.29
CA LEU A 6 -21.39 -13.21 -0.63
C LEU A 6 -20.06 -13.71 -0.02
N LEU A 7 -19.79 -13.37 1.24
CA LEU A 7 -18.57 -13.78 1.94
C LEU A 7 -18.54 -15.29 2.27
N THR A 8 -19.71 -15.92 2.39
CA THR A 8 -19.81 -17.36 2.72
C THR A 8 -19.86 -18.23 1.47
N ARG A 9 -20.55 -17.80 0.40
CA ARG A 9 -20.72 -18.57 -0.84
C ARG A 9 -19.57 -18.44 -1.83
N ASN A 10 -18.91 -17.28 -1.92
CA ASN A 10 -17.86 -17.06 -2.92
C ASN A 10 -16.45 -17.12 -2.30
N ALA A 11 -15.73 -18.21 -2.55
CA ALA A 11 -14.38 -18.43 -2.03
C ALA A 11 -13.36 -17.38 -2.52
N ASN A 12 -13.55 -16.80 -3.70
CA ASN A 12 -12.64 -15.77 -4.25
C ASN A 12 -12.84 -14.45 -3.51
N VAL A 13 -14.08 -14.04 -3.26
CA VAL A 13 -14.41 -12.85 -2.46
C VAL A 13 -13.86 -13.01 -1.03
N ARG A 14 -14.03 -14.18 -0.42
CA ARG A 14 -13.50 -14.45 0.94
C ARG A 14 -11.98 -14.37 1.02
N ARG A 15 -11.27 -14.93 0.04
CA ARG A 15 -9.79 -14.87 -0.02
C ARG A 15 -9.29 -13.45 -0.24
N LEU A 16 -9.92 -12.69 -1.12
CA LEU A 16 -9.58 -11.28 -1.34
C LEU A 16 -9.84 -10.46 -0.07
N TRP A 17 -10.99 -10.65 0.56
CA TRP A 17 -11.38 -9.91 1.76
C TRP A 17 -10.43 -10.18 2.93
N THR A 18 -10.10 -11.45 3.21
CA THR A 18 -9.17 -11.81 4.31
C THR A 18 -7.76 -11.27 4.06
N GLY A 19 -7.22 -11.42 2.84
CA GLY A 19 -5.92 -10.85 2.49
C GLY A 19 -5.89 -9.33 2.61
N GLN A 20 -6.98 -8.66 2.24
CA GLN A 20 -7.10 -7.22 2.35
C GLN A 20 -7.15 -6.76 3.82
N VAL A 21 -7.91 -7.43 4.68
CA VAL A 21 -7.96 -7.08 6.11
C VAL A 21 -6.57 -7.13 6.72
N VAL A 22 -5.81 -8.20 6.46
CA VAL A 22 -4.44 -8.34 6.95
C VAL A 22 -3.52 -7.25 6.39
N SER A 23 -3.64 -6.96 5.09
CA SER A 23 -2.80 -5.94 4.42
C SER A 23 -3.07 -4.53 4.95
N GLU A 24 -4.34 -4.17 5.13
CA GLU A 24 -4.73 -2.85 5.67
C GLU A 24 -4.23 -2.69 7.11
N ILE A 25 -4.35 -3.72 7.95
CA ILE A 25 -3.78 -3.69 9.31
C ILE A 25 -2.27 -3.46 9.25
N GLY A 26 -1.56 -4.17 8.38
CA GLY A 26 -0.13 -3.97 8.15
C GLY A 26 0.22 -2.55 7.70
N ASP A 27 -0.54 -1.99 6.76
CA ASP A 27 -0.34 -0.63 6.24
C ASP A 27 -0.55 0.44 7.33
N TRP A 28 -1.54 0.25 8.20
CA TRP A 28 -1.78 1.14 9.34
C TRP A 28 -0.68 1.06 10.40
N LEU A 29 -0.23 -0.14 10.75
CA LEU A 29 0.89 -0.33 11.67
C LEU A 29 2.18 0.29 11.10
N ASN A 30 2.46 0.03 9.82
CA ASN A 30 3.59 0.64 9.13
C ASN A 30 3.50 2.16 9.10
N ASN A 31 2.30 2.73 8.90
CA ASN A 31 2.09 4.18 8.93
C ASN A 31 2.51 4.78 10.29
N ILE A 32 2.00 4.20 11.38
CA ILE A 32 2.31 4.68 12.73
C ILE A 32 3.80 4.54 13.02
N ALA A 33 4.40 3.39 12.72
CA ALA A 33 5.82 3.15 12.95
C ALA A 33 6.73 4.11 12.17
N VAL A 34 6.42 4.34 10.89
CA VAL A 34 7.22 5.21 10.03
C VAL A 34 7.05 6.69 10.39
N LEU A 35 5.85 7.12 10.79
CA LEU A 35 5.62 8.46 11.31
C LEU A 35 6.42 8.70 12.60
N ALA A 36 6.39 7.75 13.54
CA ALA A 36 7.16 7.84 14.77
C ALA A 36 8.67 7.93 14.47
N LEU A 37 9.17 7.06 13.58
CA LEU A 37 10.58 7.08 13.16
C LEU A 37 10.96 8.40 12.48
N ALA A 38 10.10 8.94 11.61
CA ALA A 38 10.37 10.21 10.93
C ALA A 38 10.43 11.39 11.93
N LEU A 39 9.56 11.39 12.95
CA LEU A 39 9.57 12.40 14.00
C LEU A 39 10.81 12.30 14.88
N GLU A 40 11.19 11.09 15.27
CA GLU A 40 12.40 10.83 16.06
C GLU A 40 13.67 11.30 15.31
N LEU A 41 13.78 10.96 14.01
CA LEU A 41 14.93 11.32 13.19
C LEU A 41 14.97 12.81 12.78
N ALA A 42 13.83 13.49 12.74
CA ALA A 42 13.78 14.92 12.40
C ALA A 42 14.41 15.79 13.49
N GLY A 43 14.29 15.38 14.75
CA GLY A 43 14.73 16.14 15.91
C GLY A 43 13.86 17.37 16.23
N PRO A 44 14.13 18.04 17.36
CA PRO A 44 13.30 19.13 17.86
C PRO A 44 13.16 20.29 16.87
N GLY A 45 11.94 20.80 16.72
CA GLY A 45 11.62 21.97 15.88
C GLY A 45 11.50 21.68 14.38
N HIS A 46 11.67 20.43 13.95
CA HIS A 46 11.56 20.01 12.54
C HIS A 46 10.39 19.04 12.29
N GLU A 47 9.57 18.77 13.31
CA GLU A 47 8.49 17.77 13.32
C GLU A 47 7.45 18.07 12.23
N GLY A 48 7.02 19.34 12.16
CA GLY A 48 6.02 19.78 11.17
C GLY A 48 6.50 19.59 9.73
N ARG A 49 7.77 19.92 9.45
CA ARG A 49 8.37 19.71 8.13
C ARG A 49 8.49 18.21 7.81
N ALA A 50 8.87 17.41 8.78
CA ALA A 50 9.05 15.97 8.58
C ALA A 50 7.73 15.26 8.24
N ILE A 51 6.65 15.60 8.96
CA ILE A 51 5.30 15.09 8.66
C ILE A 51 4.84 15.57 7.28
N ALA A 52 5.02 16.85 6.95
CA ALA A 52 4.59 17.40 5.67
C ALA A 52 5.29 16.72 4.48
N VAL A 53 6.62 16.58 4.54
CA VAL A 53 7.39 15.90 3.50
C VAL A 53 7.00 14.43 3.41
N TYR A 54 6.82 13.74 4.54
CA TYR A 54 6.34 12.36 4.54
C TYR A 54 4.97 12.23 3.86
N ALA A 55 4.01 13.09 4.19
CA ALA A 55 2.68 13.07 3.60
C ALA A 55 2.73 13.29 2.08
N ILE A 56 3.53 14.26 1.62
CA ILE A 56 3.73 14.53 0.19
C ILE A 56 4.38 13.34 -0.49
N ALA A 57 5.51 12.83 0.03
CA ALA A 57 6.22 11.69 -0.52
C ALA A 57 5.34 10.44 -0.63
N ARG A 58 4.34 10.30 0.26
CA ARG A 58 3.40 9.18 0.29
C ARG A 58 2.26 9.30 -0.74
N HIS A 59 1.74 10.50 -0.97
CA HIS A 59 0.57 10.69 -1.85
C HIS A 59 0.96 11.06 -3.27
N LEU A 60 2.07 11.78 -3.46
CA LEU A 60 2.57 12.19 -4.77
C LEU A 60 2.70 11.01 -5.76
N PRO A 61 3.23 9.84 -5.36
CA PRO A 61 3.36 8.73 -6.28
C PRO A 61 2.01 8.16 -6.71
N LEU A 62 0.98 8.21 -5.86
CA LEU A 62 -0.36 7.78 -6.24
C LEU A 62 -0.91 8.64 -7.38
N PHE A 63 -0.66 9.96 -7.34
CA PHE A 63 -1.07 10.88 -8.41
C PHE A 63 -0.29 10.67 -9.70
N LEU A 64 1.02 10.44 -9.60
CA LEU A 64 1.89 10.27 -10.77
C LEU A 64 1.71 8.90 -11.44
N PHE A 65 1.66 7.84 -10.65
CA PHE A 65 1.60 6.45 -11.13
C PHE A 65 0.17 5.92 -11.26
N GLY A 66 -0.85 6.62 -10.76
CA GLY A 66 -2.26 6.21 -10.88
C GLY A 66 -2.69 5.88 -12.32
N PRO A 67 -2.47 6.77 -13.31
CA PRO A 67 -2.81 6.50 -14.71
C PRO A 67 -2.04 5.31 -15.30
N VAL A 68 -0.74 5.23 -14.99
CA VAL A 68 0.14 4.14 -15.45
C VAL A 68 -0.31 2.80 -14.87
N ALA A 69 -0.66 2.78 -13.57
CA ALA A 69 -1.19 1.62 -12.88
C ALA A 69 -2.48 1.11 -13.52
N GLY A 70 -3.38 2.01 -13.94
CA GLY A 70 -4.59 1.65 -14.70
C GLY A 70 -4.25 0.90 -15.99
N VAL A 71 -3.40 1.48 -16.84
CA VAL A 71 -2.99 0.86 -18.12
C VAL A 71 -2.33 -0.49 -17.93
N VAL A 72 -1.50 -0.64 -16.90
CA VAL A 72 -0.82 -1.91 -16.59
C VAL A 72 -1.82 -2.97 -16.14
N VAL A 73 -2.77 -2.62 -15.28
CA VAL A 73 -3.81 -3.52 -14.76
C VAL A 73 -4.79 -3.96 -15.85
N ASP A 74 -4.97 -3.16 -16.89
CA ASP A 74 -5.80 -3.52 -18.04
C ASP A 74 -5.13 -4.56 -18.96
N ARG A 75 -3.79 -4.64 -18.94
CA ARG A 75 -3.01 -5.54 -19.80
C ARG A 75 -2.54 -6.82 -19.11
N ILE A 76 -2.44 -6.82 -17.78
CA ILE A 76 -1.89 -7.93 -16.99
C ILE A 76 -3.00 -8.56 -16.14
N ASP A 77 -2.88 -9.86 -15.88
CA ASP A 77 -3.74 -10.54 -14.90
C ASP A 77 -3.72 -9.81 -13.55
N ARG A 78 -4.90 -9.32 -13.17
CA ARG A 78 -5.14 -8.50 -11.97
C ARG A 78 -4.74 -9.22 -10.69
N ARG A 79 -4.95 -10.54 -10.62
CA ARG A 79 -4.56 -11.36 -9.46
C ARG A 79 -3.04 -11.41 -9.34
N ARG A 80 -2.32 -11.56 -10.45
CA ARG A 80 -0.85 -11.52 -10.45
C ARG A 80 -0.32 -10.15 -10.03
N VAL A 81 -0.95 -9.06 -10.48
CA VAL A 81 -0.59 -7.70 -10.06
C VAL A 81 -0.77 -7.52 -8.56
N MET A 82 -1.90 -7.97 -7.99
CA MET A 82 -2.14 -7.87 -6.55
C MET A 82 -1.09 -8.63 -5.73
N ILE A 83 -0.80 -9.89 -6.10
CA ILE A 83 0.20 -10.71 -5.40
C ILE A 83 1.60 -10.09 -5.51
N ALA A 84 2.01 -9.66 -6.71
CA ALA A 84 3.31 -9.04 -6.91
C ALA A 84 3.45 -7.74 -6.10
N ALA A 85 2.39 -6.93 -6.03
CA ALA A 85 2.37 -5.70 -5.25
C ALA A 85 2.47 -5.96 -3.74
N ASP A 86 1.78 -6.98 -3.21
CA ASP A 86 1.92 -7.37 -1.79
C ASP A 86 3.35 -7.81 -1.47
N VAL A 87 3.93 -8.69 -2.30
CA VAL A 87 5.31 -9.18 -2.11
C VAL A 87 6.32 -8.04 -2.17
N LEU A 88 6.17 -7.15 -3.15
CA LEU A 88 7.08 -6.01 -3.30
C LEU A 88 6.92 -5.00 -2.14
N ARG A 89 5.69 -4.77 -1.66
CA ARG A 89 5.46 -3.93 -0.46
C ARG A 89 6.10 -4.53 0.78
N ALA A 90 5.95 -5.83 0.99
CA ALA A 90 6.59 -6.52 2.11
C ALA A 90 8.12 -6.40 2.03
N ALA A 91 8.72 -6.57 0.85
CA ALA A 91 10.15 -6.39 0.64
C ALA A 91 10.60 -4.94 0.89
N LEU A 92 9.85 -3.94 0.40
CA LEU A 92 10.13 -2.53 0.64
C LEU A 92 10.00 -2.16 2.11
N ALA A 93 9.07 -2.74 2.85
CA ALA A 93 8.91 -2.49 4.28
C ALA A 93 10.16 -2.87 5.08
N LEU A 94 10.90 -3.93 4.66
CA LEU A 94 12.21 -4.26 5.24
C LEU A 94 13.24 -3.16 5.04
N GLY A 95 13.07 -2.31 4.02
CA GLY A 95 13.85 -1.10 3.78
C GLY A 95 13.84 -0.12 4.96
N PHE A 96 12.74 -0.06 5.73
CA PHE A 96 12.67 0.80 6.92
C PHE A 96 13.63 0.36 8.03
N LEU A 97 14.01 -0.92 8.09
CA LEU A 97 15.03 -1.39 9.04
C LEU A 97 16.39 -0.75 8.75
N PHE A 98 16.73 -0.56 7.47
CA PHE A 98 17.95 0.15 7.08
C PHE A 98 17.83 1.65 7.36
N ALA A 99 16.68 2.24 7.12
CA ALA A 99 16.43 3.65 7.44
C ALA A 99 16.63 3.94 8.93
N ALA A 100 16.14 3.04 9.80
CA ALA A 100 16.35 3.10 11.24
C ALA A 100 17.84 2.88 11.60
N LYS A 101 18.48 1.84 11.03
CA LYS A 101 19.88 1.49 11.32
C LYS A 101 20.86 2.63 10.98
N PHE A 102 20.63 3.33 9.87
CA PHE A 102 21.47 4.44 9.42
C PHE A 102 20.97 5.81 9.87
N SER A 103 19.91 5.86 10.69
CA SER A 103 19.25 7.10 11.13
C SER A 103 18.97 8.08 9.97
N SER A 104 18.55 7.54 8.82
CA SER A 104 18.45 8.31 7.58
C SER A 104 16.99 8.66 7.26
N LEU A 105 16.65 9.92 7.48
CA LEU A 105 15.34 10.47 7.13
C LEU A 105 15.07 10.41 5.60
N ALA A 106 16.12 10.52 4.78
CA ALA A 106 16.00 10.38 3.33
C ALA A 106 15.57 8.96 2.92
N LEU A 107 16.09 7.92 3.58
CA LEU A 107 15.67 6.54 3.34
C LEU A 107 14.21 6.33 3.77
N VAL A 108 13.77 6.92 4.88
CA VAL A 108 12.37 6.88 5.30
C VAL A 108 11.45 7.41 4.19
N TYR A 109 11.79 8.56 3.60
CA TYR A 109 10.99 9.14 2.51
C TYR A 109 11.06 8.32 1.22
N ALA A 110 12.24 7.84 0.82
CA ALA A 110 12.41 7.07 -0.41
C ALA A 110 11.69 5.71 -0.37
N VAL A 111 11.81 5.00 0.76
CA VAL A 111 11.13 3.72 0.98
C VAL A 111 9.63 3.94 1.07
N GLY A 112 9.18 4.95 1.82
CA GLY A 112 7.77 5.32 1.92
C GLY A 112 7.16 5.65 0.57
N ALA A 113 7.80 6.52 -0.22
CA ALA A 113 7.32 6.86 -1.56
C ALA A 113 7.22 5.62 -2.46
N SER A 114 8.26 4.78 -2.46
CA SER A 114 8.30 3.56 -3.26
C SER A 114 7.19 2.57 -2.88
N LEU A 115 6.97 2.36 -1.58
CA LEU A 115 5.90 1.48 -1.08
C LEU A 115 4.54 1.97 -1.55
N PHE A 116 4.29 3.29 -1.48
CA PHE A 116 3.02 3.89 -1.92
C PHE A 116 2.81 3.90 -3.43
N SER A 117 3.88 4.03 -4.22
CA SER A 117 3.83 3.79 -5.66
C SER A 117 3.29 2.39 -5.96
N VAL A 118 3.80 1.38 -5.27
CA VAL A 118 3.38 -0.02 -5.45
C VAL A 118 1.93 -0.22 -4.97
N SER A 119 1.51 0.44 -3.89
CA SER A 119 0.12 0.45 -3.44
C SER A 119 -0.86 0.98 -4.49
N ALA A 120 -0.42 1.90 -5.37
CA ALA A 120 -1.27 2.41 -6.46
C ALA A 120 -1.69 1.29 -7.44
N PHE A 121 -0.76 0.39 -7.80
CA PHE A 121 -1.03 -0.76 -8.66
C PHE A 121 -2.00 -1.76 -8.00
N PHE A 122 -1.80 -2.04 -6.71
CA PHE A 122 -2.71 -2.90 -5.97
C PHE A 122 -4.12 -2.32 -5.93
N ASN A 123 -4.25 -1.03 -5.63
CA ASN A 123 -5.53 -0.34 -5.57
C ASN A 123 -6.25 -0.31 -6.93
N ALA A 124 -5.52 -0.09 -8.03
CA ALA A 124 -6.08 -0.15 -9.37
C ALA A 124 -6.60 -1.57 -9.70
N ALA A 125 -5.79 -2.60 -9.44
CA ALA A 125 -6.16 -4.00 -9.67
C ALA A 125 -7.38 -4.43 -8.86
N LYS A 126 -7.42 -4.04 -7.58
CA LYS A 126 -8.53 -4.32 -6.67
C LYS A 126 -9.84 -3.69 -7.15
N ARG A 127 -9.83 -2.40 -7.49
CA ARG A 127 -11.03 -1.70 -7.99
C ARG A 127 -11.59 -2.34 -9.27
N ALA A 128 -10.71 -2.82 -10.15
CA ALA A 128 -11.11 -3.52 -11.38
C ALA A 128 -11.64 -4.95 -11.12
N THR A 129 -11.21 -5.60 -10.03
CA THR A 129 -11.57 -7.00 -9.74
C THR A 129 -12.90 -7.14 -9.00
N ILE A 130 -13.25 -6.18 -8.13
CA ILE A 130 -14.46 -6.23 -7.30
C ILE A 130 -15.74 -6.48 -8.13
N PRO A 131 -16.04 -5.74 -9.22
CA PRO A 131 -17.29 -5.92 -9.98
C PRO A 131 -17.40 -7.30 -10.63
N ILE A 132 -16.27 -7.87 -11.06
CA ILE A 132 -16.22 -9.16 -11.78
C ILE A 132 -16.59 -10.28 -10.81
N ILE A 133 -15.92 -10.33 -9.65
CA ILE A 133 -16.14 -11.40 -8.67
C ILE A 133 -17.49 -11.32 -7.98
N THR A 134 -18.18 -10.17 -8.03
CA THR A 134 -19.54 -9.99 -7.49
C THR A 134 -20.64 -10.28 -8.51
N ASN A 135 -20.39 -10.17 -9.81
CA ASN A 135 -21.35 -10.51 -10.86
C ASN A 135 -21.38 -12.01 -11.21
N ASP A 136 -20.31 -12.75 -10.89
CA ASP A 136 -20.24 -14.21 -11.04
C ASP A 136 -20.93 -14.97 -9.87
N ALA A 137 -21.74 -14.29 -9.04
CA ALA A 137 -22.36 -14.82 -7.83
C ALA A 137 -23.89 -14.96 -7.93
#